data_AF-A0A931PTW9-F1
#
_entry.id   AF-A0A931PTW9-F1
#
_cell.length_a   1.000
_cell.length_b   1.000
_cell.length_c   1.000
_cell.angle_alpha   90.00
_cell.angle_beta   90.00
_cell.angle_gamma   90.00
#
_symmetry.space_group_name_H-M   'P 1'
#
loop_
_entity.id
_entity.type
_entity.pdbx_description
1 polymer ?
#
loop_
_entity_poly.entity_id
_entity_poly.type
_entity_poly.pdbx_seq_one_letter_code
_entity_poly.pdbx_strand_id
1 'polypeptide(L)'
;MRSARMLWPGALLLVVAASAAGLDHAAQAFTRFFGPKAAVRVVRPTLLWEVWPGEGSQVTSATMALDGAGVPAAYDLGRRMLAYEPSSPLAYGPHHVNCLVTIDGHYTLHKEWDFRVPAGALLALPEFTQIDGQILGEVNAIRSDYGLPAFEFDPRLAAAARAHSGYLSANSTTGHFEQPGHPGFVGDSPGARLEAFGYVYDSWECVNFGTLDITESVRSLFDAPYHRIPFLQPGRLMIGGGCVDRRLTLEFEMTKLSGTVVSPHAGERDVPTQWSSWERPNPLRMHPGAKVVGYPIVFSRFSPRQSRLVVQEAGLWSSDGSQVPLYLNTAANDDRLTFTAFLIPQQALRASTCYTAAVRAHTEDGEDVSGKWRFTTASAQPRR
;
A
#
# COMPACT_ATOMS: atom_id res chain seq x y z
N MET A 1 14.69 -0.58 -23.32
CA MET A 1 14.10 0.06 -22.13
C MET A 1 14.68 -0.62 -20.92
N ARG A 2 15.51 0.08 -20.14
CA ARG A 2 16.19 -0.50 -18.97
C ARG A 2 15.15 -0.80 -17.90
N SER A 3 14.99 -2.06 -17.54
CA SER A 3 14.22 -2.50 -16.39
C SER A 3 14.89 -1.95 -15.13
N ALA A 4 14.33 -0.88 -14.57
CA ALA A 4 14.64 -0.50 -13.21
C ALA A 4 14.14 -1.63 -12.31
N ARG A 5 15.07 -2.34 -11.65
CA ARG A 5 14.74 -3.25 -10.55
C ARG A 5 13.88 -2.44 -9.57
N MET A 6 12.71 -2.96 -9.22
CA MET A 6 11.95 -2.48 -8.08
C MET A 6 12.73 -2.90 -6.83
N LEU A 7 13.82 -2.19 -6.56
CA LEU A 7 14.44 -2.22 -5.24
C LEU A 7 13.44 -1.49 -4.35
N TRP A 8 12.65 -2.25 -3.61
CA TRP A 8 12.09 -1.74 -2.37
C TRP A 8 13.25 -1.09 -1.60
N PRO A 9 13.06 0.07 -0.95
CA PRO A 9 14.08 0.59 -0.07
C PRO A 9 14.20 -0.43 1.07
N GLY A 10 15.16 -1.34 0.90
CA GLY A 10 15.59 -2.25 1.95
C GLY A 10 15.94 -1.37 3.13
N ALA A 11 15.44 -1.75 4.31
CA ALA A 11 15.81 -1.09 5.56
C ALA A 11 17.32 -0.85 5.53
N LEU A 12 17.73 0.43 5.68
CA LEU A 12 19.14 0.71 5.86
C LEU A 12 19.50 0.11 7.22
N LEU A 13 20.12 -1.07 7.19
CA LEU A 13 20.48 -1.83 8.36
C LEU A 13 21.65 -1.11 9.05
N LEU A 14 21.36 -0.15 9.92
CA LEU A 14 22.37 0.39 10.82
C LEU A 14 22.43 -0.49 12.07
N VAL A 15 23.19 -1.58 12.02
CA VAL A 15 23.51 -2.36 13.23
C VAL A 15 24.54 -1.56 14.02
N VAL A 16 24.11 -0.85 15.05
CA VAL A 16 25.04 -0.33 16.07
C VAL A 16 25.18 -1.40 17.14
N ALA A 17 26.09 -2.36 16.91
CA ALA A 17 26.49 -3.29 17.95
C ALA A 17 27.51 -2.60 18.87
N ALA A 18 27.04 -2.02 19.97
CA ALA A 18 27.92 -1.57 21.04
C ALA A 18 27.94 -2.64 22.13
N SER A 19 28.96 -3.51 22.08
CA SER A 19 29.26 -4.48 23.14
C SER A 19 29.71 -3.74 24.41
N ALA A 20 28.75 -3.34 25.25
CA ALA A 20 29.04 -3.00 26.63
C ALA A 20 29.12 -4.32 27.41
N ALA A 21 30.26 -4.56 28.06
CA ALA A 21 30.46 -5.75 28.88
C ALA A 21 29.37 -5.81 29.97
N GLY A 22 28.49 -6.82 29.90
CA GLY A 22 27.46 -7.07 30.91
C GLY A 22 26.01 -7.19 30.39
N LEU A 23 25.76 -6.95 29.10
CA LEU A 23 24.46 -7.27 28.48
C LEU A 23 24.62 -8.51 27.60
N ASP A 24 23.93 -9.61 27.94
CA ASP A 24 23.91 -10.85 27.15
C ASP A 24 23.24 -10.66 25.76
N HIS A 25 22.71 -9.47 25.48
CA HIS A 25 22.19 -9.08 24.18
C HIS A 25 22.74 -7.70 23.78
N ALA A 26 23.37 -7.64 22.60
CA ALA A 26 23.67 -6.35 21.98
C ALA A 26 22.34 -5.65 21.66
N ALA A 27 22.10 -4.47 22.25
CA ALA A 27 20.92 -3.68 21.92
C ALA A 27 20.97 -3.34 20.43
N GLN A 28 20.03 -3.88 19.67
CA GLN A 28 19.87 -3.58 18.26
C GLN A 28 18.76 -2.55 18.10
N ALA A 29 18.93 -1.65 17.14
CA ALA A 29 17.89 -0.74 16.72
C ALA A 29 17.90 -0.66 15.20
N PHE A 30 16.74 -0.43 14.64
CA PHE A 30 16.52 -0.42 13.21
C PHE A 30 15.81 0.86 12.83
N THR A 31 16.09 1.34 11.63
CA THR A 31 15.41 2.48 11.03
C THR A 31 15.28 2.23 9.55
N ARG A 32 14.26 2.83 8.92
CA ARG A 32 14.01 2.63 7.49
C ARG A 32 13.73 3.94 6.78
N PHE A 33 12.74 4.72 7.21
CA PHE A 33 12.44 6.01 6.58
C PHE A 33 12.20 7.13 7.59
N PHE A 34 12.30 8.35 7.08
CA PHE A 34 12.02 9.60 7.78
C PHE A 34 11.57 10.64 6.77
N GLY A 35 10.94 11.73 7.20
CA GLY A 35 10.58 12.83 6.32
C GLY A 35 9.79 13.93 7.03
N PRO A 36 9.41 14.98 6.27
CA PRO A 36 9.63 15.16 4.83
C PRO A 36 11.10 15.41 4.48
N LYS A 37 11.56 14.97 3.30
CA LYS A 37 12.97 15.10 2.87
C LYS A 37 13.24 16.25 1.89
N ALA A 38 12.18 16.91 1.43
CA ALA A 38 12.23 17.90 0.35
C ALA A 38 11.29 19.08 0.65
N ALA A 39 11.11 19.95 -0.33
CA ALA A 39 10.13 21.02 -0.23
C ALA A 39 8.72 20.44 -0.12
N VAL A 40 7.99 20.84 0.93
CA VAL A 40 6.57 20.49 1.10
C VAL A 40 5.69 21.52 0.41
N ARG A 41 4.40 21.21 0.27
CA ARG A 41 3.35 22.07 -0.29
C ARG A 41 2.34 22.50 0.77
N VAL A 42 2.55 22.13 2.03
CA VAL A 42 1.66 22.44 3.16
C VAL A 42 2.46 23.07 4.30
N VAL A 43 1.82 23.95 5.07
CA VAL A 43 2.45 24.59 6.23
C VAL A 43 2.40 23.75 7.51
N ARG A 44 1.70 22.61 7.50
CA ARG A 44 1.62 21.66 8.62
C ARG A 44 1.95 20.23 8.16
N PRO A 45 3.17 19.95 7.66
CA PRO A 45 3.53 18.60 7.25
C PRO A 45 3.72 17.70 8.48
N THR A 46 3.37 16.42 8.38
CA THR A 46 3.77 15.43 9.40
C THR A 46 5.29 15.25 9.35
N LEU A 47 5.94 15.39 10.50
CA LEU A 47 7.34 15.04 10.69
C LEU A 47 7.41 13.64 11.27
N LEU A 48 8.22 12.76 10.68
CA LEU A 48 8.24 11.37 11.07
C LEU A 48 9.63 10.76 10.94
N TRP A 49 9.96 9.89 11.89
CA TRP A 49 11.09 8.97 11.82
C TRP A 49 10.65 7.56 12.23
N GLU A 50 10.74 6.60 11.29
CA GLU A 50 10.53 5.18 11.58
C GLU A 50 11.80 4.58 12.20
N VAL A 51 11.68 4.16 13.44
CA VAL A 51 12.77 3.62 14.26
C VAL A 51 12.21 2.66 15.30
N TRP A 52 12.82 1.49 15.48
CA TRP A 52 12.37 0.50 16.45
C TRP A 52 13.51 -0.32 17.05
N PRO A 53 13.37 -0.78 18.30
CA PRO A 53 14.32 -1.68 18.93
C PRO A 53 14.26 -3.09 18.34
N GLY A 54 15.35 -3.84 18.49
CA GLY A 54 15.37 -5.27 18.24
C GLY A 54 14.57 -6.07 19.25
N GLU A 55 14.47 -7.36 18.99
CA GLU A 55 13.73 -8.28 19.85
C GLU A 55 14.33 -8.27 21.27
N GLY A 56 13.45 -8.13 22.27
CA GLY A 56 13.84 -8.03 23.68
C GLY A 56 14.19 -6.61 24.17
N SER A 57 14.31 -5.63 23.29
CA SER A 57 14.60 -4.22 23.63
C SER A 57 13.36 -3.32 23.52
N GLN A 58 13.37 -2.16 24.18
CA GLN A 58 12.27 -1.20 24.17
C GLN A 58 12.75 0.26 24.01
N VAL A 59 11.89 1.09 23.43
CA VAL A 59 12.09 2.55 23.45
C VAL A 59 11.75 3.08 24.83
N THR A 60 12.74 3.72 25.46
CA THR A 60 12.63 4.31 26.80
C THR A 60 12.46 5.82 26.78
N SER A 61 12.95 6.49 25.73
CA SER A 61 12.75 7.91 25.48
C SER A 61 12.72 8.17 23.98
N ALA A 62 11.89 9.11 23.55
CA ALA A 62 11.83 9.58 22.18
C ALA A 62 11.46 11.06 22.18
N THR A 63 12.30 11.89 21.58
CA THR A 63 12.13 13.35 21.54
C THR A 63 12.40 13.87 20.15
N MET A 64 11.73 14.97 19.80
CA MET A 64 11.93 15.70 18.57
C MET A 64 12.04 17.19 18.88
N ALA A 65 12.95 17.86 18.18
CA ALA A 65 13.05 19.30 18.13
C ALA A 65 12.91 19.77 16.67
N LEU A 66 12.21 20.88 16.49
CA LEU A 66 12.04 21.59 15.23
C LEU A 66 12.66 22.98 15.40
N ASP A 67 13.63 23.32 14.56
CA ASP A 67 14.38 24.59 14.60
C ASP A 67 15.00 24.88 15.98
N GLY A 68 15.48 23.83 16.63
CA GLY A 68 16.07 23.88 17.98
C GLY A 68 15.07 23.93 19.13
N ALA A 69 13.76 24.02 18.87
CA ALA A 69 12.72 23.99 19.88
C ALA A 69 12.10 22.59 20.03
N GLY A 70 11.98 22.08 21.25
CA GLY A 70 11.30 20.81 21.51
C GLY A 70 9.82 20.85 21.10
N VAL A 71 9.35 19.79 20.44
CA VAL A 71 7.95 19.65 19.99
C VAL A 71 7.30 18.43 20.64
N PRO A 72 5.96 18.40 20.79
CA PRO A 72 5.24 17.27 21.41
C PRO A 72 5.11 16.09 20.43
N ALA A 73 6.24 15.52 20.03
CA ALA A 73 6.27 14.31 19.23
C ALA A 73 5.90 13.09 20.06
N ALA A 74 5.22 12.12 19.45
CA ALA A 74 4.80 10.89 20.08
C ALA A 74 5.46 9.69 19.41
N TYR A 75 5.97 8.76 20.21
CA TYR A 75 6.44 7.47 19.72
C TYR A 75 5.30 6.45 19.75
N ASP A 76 4.97 5.88 18.59
CA ASP A 76 4.01 4.80 18.44
C ASP A 76 4.75 3.48 18.27
N LEU A 77 4.64 2.60 19.27
CA LEU A 77 5.27 1.28 19.27
C LEU A 77 4.72 0.35 18.19
N GLY A 78 3.40 0.38 17.96
CA GLY A 78 2.74 -0.49 16.98
C GLY A 78 3.09 -0.09 15.55
N ARG A 79 3.24 1.22 15.32
CA ARG A 79 3.64 1.80 14.04
C ARG A 79 5.16 1.95 13.88
N ARG A 80 5.94 1.71 14.94
CA ARG A 80 7.42 1.76 14.97
C ARG A 80 8.00 3.13 14.58
N MET A 81 7.39 4.21 15.06
CA MET A 81 7.72 5.55 14.58
C MET A 81 7.58 6.63 15.64
N LEU A 82 8.48 7.61 15.61
CA LEU A 82 8.34 8.90 16.26
C LEU A 82 7.72 9.88 15.27
N ALA A 83 6.58 10.47 15.61
CA ALA A 83 5.86 11.40 14.72
C ALA A 83 5.41 12.68 15.44
N TYR A 84 5.34 13.77 14.69
CA TYR A 84 4.80 15.05 15.13
C TYR A 84 4.00 15.69 14.00
N GLU A 85 2.78 16.14 14.31
CA GLU A 85 1.96 16.93 13.40
C GLU A 85 1.84 18.36 13.95
N PRO A 86 2.38 19.39 13.26
CA PRO A 86 2.29 20.76 13.72
C PRO A 86 0.84 21.24 13.86
N SER A 87 0.47 21.67 15.06
CA SER A 87 -0.87 22.27 15.31
C SER A 87 -1.00 23.67 14.70
N SER A 88 0.12 24.38 14.53
CA SER A 88 0.20 25.72 13.95
C SER A 88 1.00 25.71 12.64
N PRO A 89 0.70 26.61 11.69
CA PRO A 89 1.49 26.77 10.48
C PRO A 89 2.96 27.01 10.80
N LEU A 90 3.84 26.24 10.17
CA LEU A 90 5.27 26.51 10.16
C LEU A 90 5.56 27.76 9.31
N ALA A 91 6.63 28.47 9.68
CA ALA A 91 7.09 29.62 8.92
C ALA A 91 7.50 29.23 7.49
N TYR A 92 7.53 30.17 6.56
CA TYR A 92 8.14 29.92 5.26
C TYR A 92 9.67 29.94 5.40
N GLY A 93 10.33 28.96 4.80
CA GLY A 93 11.79 28.86 4.87
C GLY A 93 12.30 27.43 5.05
N PRO A 94 13.62 27.29 5.26
CA PRO A 94 14.21 26.04 5.70
C PRO A 94 13.80 25.74 7.14
N HIS A 95 13.64 24.45 7.43
CA HIS A 95 13.40 23.93 8.76
C HIS A 95 14.34 22.77 9.05
N HIS A 96 14.82 22.69 10.28
CA HIS A 96 15.71 21.66 10.74
C HIS A 96 15.03 20.79 11.80
N VAL A 97 15.02 19.48 11.59
CA VAL A 97 14.46 18.50 12.53
C VAL A 97 15.59 17.72 13.17
N ASN A 98 15.51 17.56 14.49
CA ASN A 98 16.43 16.75 15.27
C ASN A 98 15.63 15.81 16.17
N CYS A 99 15.92 14.51 16.09
CA CYS A 99 15.26 13.47 16.87
C CYS A 99 16.27 12.68 17.68
N LEU A 100 15.92 12.37 18.93
CA LEU A 100 16.67 11.47 19.79
C LEU A 100 15.75 10.34 20.24
N VAL A 101 16.15 9.09 20.03
CA VAL A 101 15.42 7.90 20.50
C VAL A 101 16.37 7.02 21.31
N THR A 102 16.05 6.80 22.58
CA THR A 102 16.85 6.01 23.52
C THR A 102 16.24 4.62 23.69
N ILE A 103 17.05 3.59 23.43
CA ILE A 103 16.73 2.18 23.64
C ILE A 103 17.31 1.71 24.97
N ASP A 104 16.47 1.06 25.76
CA ASP A 104 16.80 0.47 27.07
C ASP A 104 17.53 1.42 28.05
N GLY A 105 17.35 2.74 27.91
CA GLY A 105 17.99 3.75 28.75
C GLY A 105 19.49 3.96 28.52
N HIS A 106 20.10 3.24 27.57
CA HIS A 106 21.54 3.22 27.39
C HIS A 106 21.99 3.66 26.00
N TYR A 107 21.20 3.38 24.96
CA TYR A 107 21.62 3.58 23.57
C TYR A 107 20.74 4.62 22.90
N THR A 108 21.28 5.82 22.67
CA THR A 108 20.53 6.91 22.02
C THR A 108 20.90 7.01 20.54
N LEU A 109 19.91 6.75 19.69
CA LEU A 109 19.99 7.04 18.27
C LEU A 109 19.65 8.49 18.02
N HIS A 110 20.42 9.12 17.15
CA HIS A 110 20.20 10.49 16.70
C HIS A 110 19.87 10.49 15.21
N LYS A 111 18.85 11.26 14.85
CA LYS A 111 18.46 11.49 13.47
C LYS A 111 18.16 12.97 13.26
N GLU A 112 18.79 13.57 12.27
CA GLU A 112 18.51 14.94 11.85
C GLU A 112 18.31 15.02 10.35
N TRP A 113 17.52 16.00 9.93
CA TRP A 113 17.30 16.32 8.53
C TRP A 113 16.73 17.72 8.35
N ASP A 114 16.86 18.24 7.14
CA ASP A 114 16.29 19.52 6.73
C ASP A 114 15.15 19.31 5.74
N PHE A 115 14.17 20.22 5.78
CA PHE A 115 13.15 20.35 4.75
C PHE A 115 12.83 21.83 4.52
N ARG A 116 11.95 22.13 3.57
CA ARG A 116 11.59 23.52 3.25
C ARG A 116 10.08 23.68 3.14
N VAL A 117 9.54 24.73 3.76
CA VAL A 117 8.19 25.23 3.48
C VAL A 117 8.33 26.43 2.53
N PRO A 118 8.03 26.29 1.23
CA PRO A 118 8.14 27.39 0.29
C PRO A 118 7.06 28.45 0.53
N ALA A 119 7.35 29.69 0.11
CA ALA A 119 6.32 30.72 0.00
C ALA A 119 5.20 30.22 -0.92
N GLY A 120 3.96 30.31 -0.48
CA GLY A 120 2.80 29.75 -1.20
C GLY A 120 2.46 28.30 -0.87
N ALA A 121 3.13 27.68 0.12
CA ALA A 121 2.63 26.45 0.71
C ALA A 121 1.20 26.65 1.25
N LEU A 122 0.36 25.63 1.04
CA LEU A 122 -1.05 25.63 1.39
C LEU A 122 -1.22 25.79 2.91
N LEU A 123 -2.04 26.77 3.28
CA LEU A 123 -2.44 27.00 4.68
C LEU A 123 -3.39 25.92 5.20
N ALA A 124 -4.18 25.34 4.30
CA ALA A 124 -5.08 24.23 4.57
C ALA A 124 -5.07 23.30 3.34
N LEU A 125 -5.20 22.00 3.60
CA LEU A 125 -5.42 21.02 2.55
C LEU A 125 -6.80 21.21 1.91
N PRO A 126 -6.99 20.76 0.66
CA PRO A 126 -8.30 20.78 0.03
C PRO A 126 -9.35 20.06 0.87
N GLU A 127 -10.52 20.68 1.00
CA GLU A 127 -11.68 20.09 1.66
C GLU A 127 -12.20 18.85 0.92
N PHE A 128 -13.04 18.09 1.62
CA PHE A 128 -13.78 16.97 1.05
C PHE A 128 -14.74 17.45 -0.05
N THR A 129 -14.76 16.74 -1.18
CA THR A 129 -15.53 17.06 -2.38
C THR A 129 -16.49 15.93 -2.75
N GLN A 130 -17.37 16.19 -3.71
CA GLN A 130 -18.25 15.17 -4.26
C GLN A 130 -17.48 13.99 -4.90
N ILE A 131 -16.34 14.27 -5.55
CA ILE A 131 -15.49 13.23 -6.16
C ILE A 131 -14.93 12.31 -5.08
N ASP A 132 -14.49 12.86 -3.93
CA ASP A 132 -14.02 12.03 -2.81
C ASP A 132 -15.13 11.15 -2.28
N GLY A 133 -16.35 11.69 -2.14
CA GLY A 133 -17.51 10.92 -1.71
C GLY A 133 -17.86 9.77 -2.65
N GLN A 134 -17.78 9.98 -3.96
CA GLN A 134 -17.98 8.93 -4.95
C GLN A 134 -16.91 7.84 -4.86
N ILE A 135 -15.64 8.24 -4.84
CA ILE A 135 -14.50 7.31 -4.73
C ILE A 135 -14.60 6.51 -3.43
N LEU A 136 -14.72 7.19 -2.30
CA LEU A 136 -14.77 6.58 -0.97
C LEU A 136 -15.99 5.64 -0.84
N GLY A 137 -17.13 6.05 -1.38
CA GLY A 137 -18.35 5.24 -1.41
C GLY A 137 -18.16 3.93 -2.16
N GLU A 138 -17.60 3.97 -3.38
CA GLU A 138 -17.38 2.77 -4.18
C GLU A 138 -16.33 1.83 -3.57
N VAL A 139 -15.21 2.37 -3.07
CA VAL A 139 -14.19 1.55 -2.39
C VAL A 139 -14.77 0.89 -1.13
N ASN A 140 -15.56 1.62 -0.34
CA ASN A 140 -16.16 1.08 0.88
C ASN A 140 -17.32 0.11 0.60
N ALA A 141 -18.06 0.26 -0.49
CA ALA A 141 -19.02 -0.74 -0.94
C ALA A 141 -18.32 -2.08 -1.20
N ILE A 142 -17.21 -2.06 -1.96
CA ILE A 142 -16.37 -3.25 -2.19
C ILE A 142 -15.89 -3.84 -0.87
N ARG A 143 -15.36 -3.03 0.05
CA ARG A 143 -14.87 -3.54 1.35
C ARG A 143 -15.95 -4.17 2.21
N SER A 144 -17.17 -3.66 2.12
CA SER A 144 -18.31 -4.19 2.87
C SER A 144 -18.66 -5.62 2.45
N ASP A 145 -18.52 -5.96 1.16
CA ASP A 145 -18.72 -7.33 0.65
C ASP A 145 -17.73 -8.32 1.28
N TYR A 146 -16.54 -7.83 1.66
CA TYR A 146 -15.48 -8.61 2.29
C TYR A 146 -15.52 -8.56 3.83
N GLY A 147 -16.52 -7.90 4.43
CA GLY A 147 -16.62 -7.71 5.87
C GLY A 147 -15.49 -6.88 6.47
N LEU A 148 -14.80 -6.07 5.64
CA LEU A 148 -13.69 -5.24 6.08
C LEU A 148 -14.20 -3.88 6.59
N PRO A 149 -13.54 -3.27 7.60
CA PRO A 149 -13.89 -1.92 8.05
C PRO A 149 -13.75 -0.91 6.90
N ALA A 150 -14.63 0.09 6.86
CA ALA A 150 -14.53 1.18 5.89
C ALA A 150 -13.17 1.91 5.99
N PHE A 151 -12.64 2.31 4.84
CA PHE A 151 -11.61 3.35 4.80
C PHE A 151 -12.20 4.69 5.26
N GLU A 152 -11.33 5.50 5.85
CA GLU A 152 -11.60 6.88 6.25
C GLU A 152 -10.85 7.85 5.32
N PHE A 153 -11.41 9.02 5.09
CA PHE A 153 -10.81 10.00 4.19
C PHE A 153 -9.60 10.70 4.84
N ASP A 154 -8.49 10.79 4.10
CA ASP A 154 -7.35 11.64 4.48
C ASP A 154 -7.08 12.70 3.41
N PRO A 155 -7.13 14.00 3.78
CA PRO A 155 -6.98 15.09 2.83
C PRO A 155 -5.57 15.20 2.22
N ARG A 156 -4.53 14.65 2.87
CA ARG A 156 -3.16 14.63 2.35
C ARG A 156 -3.05 13.61 1.21
N LEU A 157 -3.58 12.41 1.43
CA LEU A 157 -3.67 11.36 0.41
C LEU A 157 -4.46 11.86 -0.81
N ALA A 158 -5.60 12.52 -0.57
CA ALA A 158 -6.45 13.04 -1.63
C ALA A 158 -5.78 14.17 -2.41
N ALA A 159 -5.09 15.09 -1.73
CA ALA A 159 -4.35 16.17 -2.38
C ALA A 159 -3.25 15.63 -3.31
N ALA A 160 -2.48 14.64 -2.86
CA ALA A 160 -1.46 13.98 -3.67
C ALA A 160 -2.06 13.26 -4.88
N ALA A 161 -3.13 12.48 -4.68
CA ALA A 161 -3.82 11.76 -5.74
C ALA A 161 -4.42 12.70 -6.80
N ARG A 162 -5.06 13.79 -6.39
CA ARG A 162 -5.60 14.82 -7.31
C ARG A 162 -4.49 15.51 -8.10
N ALA A 163 -3.39 15.87 -7.44
CA ALA A 163 -2.25 16.48 -8.11
C ALA A 163 -1.67 15.53 -9.15
N HIS A 164 -1.54 14.24 -8.83
CA HIS A 164 -1.05 13.24 -9.77
C HIS A 164 -2.00 13.02 -10.95
N SER A 165 -3.31 12.91 -10.70
CA SER A 165 -4.31 12.83 -11.78
C SER A 165 -4.27 14.06 -12.70
N GLY A 166 -4.08 15.25 -12.11
CA GLY A 166 -3.88 16.49 -12.86
C GLY A 166 -2.59 16.48 -13.70
N TYR A 167 -1.47 16.00 -13.14
CA TYR A 167 -0.23 15.79 -13.87
C TYR A 167 -0.43 14.83 -15.06
N LEU A 168 -1.08 13.69 -14.83
CA LEU A 168 -1.34 12.70 -15.86
C LEU A 168 -2.21 13.29 -16.99
N SER A 169 -3.19 14.13 -16.65
CA SER A 169 -4.03 14.82 -17.64
C SER A 169 -3.23 15.84 -18.44
N ALA A 170 -2.55 16.77 -17.76
CA ALA A 170 -1.79 17.85 -18.37
C ALA A 170 -0.68 17.34 -19.32
N ASN A 171 -0.17 16.14 -19.07
CA ASN A 171 0.90 15.52 -19.85
C ASN A 171 0.40 14.41 -20.79
N SER A 172 -0.92 14.20 -20.89
CA SER A 172 -1.53 13.16 -21.73
C SER A 172 -0.89 11.77 -21.53
N THR A 173 -0.60 11.41 -20.28
CA THR A 173 0.15 10.20 -19.91
C THR A 173 -0.59 9.35 -18.87
N THR A 174 0.00 8.20 -18.52
CA THR A 174 -0.46 7.25 -17.49
C THR A 174 0.75 6.61 -16.79
N GLY A 175 0.54 6.03 -15.61
CA GLY A 175 1.57 5.38 -14.80
C GLY A 175 1.76 6.07 -13.45
N HIS A 176 2.65 5.52 -12.63
CA HIS A 176 2.85 5.92 -11.24
C HIS A 176 3.89 7.04 -11.01
N PHE A 177 4.66 7.37 -12.06
CA PHE A 177 5.83 8.24 -11.94
C PHE A 177 5.65 9.54 -12.70
N GLU A 178 6.18 10.62 -12.13
CA GLU A 178 6.23 11.94 -12.76
C GLU A 178 7.64 12.26 -13.25
N GLN A 179 7.75 13.16 -14.22
CA GLN A 179 9.01 13.60 -14.79
C GLN A 179 9.27 15.05 -14.40
N PRO A 180 10.42 15.36 -13.76
CA PRO A 180 10.80 16.73 -13.45
C PRO A 180 10.76 17.64 -14.68
N GLY A 181 10.26 18.86 -14.52
CA GLY A 181 10.15 19.86 -15.59
C GLY A 181 8.86 19.79 -16.41
N HIS A 182 8.02 18.77 -16.22
CA HIS A 182 6.71 18.68 -16.85
C HIS A 182 5.63 19.48 -16.08
N PRO A 183 4.62 20.04 -16.78
CA PRO A 183 3.50 20.73 -16.14
C PRO A 183 2.84 19.89 -15.04
N GLY A 184 2.58 20.52 -13.89
CA GLY A 184 1.94 19.87 -12.75
C GLY A 184 2.85 18.97 -11.91
N PHE A 185 4.15 18.88 -12.20
CA PHE A 185 5.10 18.06 -11.44
C PHE A 185 5.08 18.41 -9.94
N VAL A 186 4.94 17.38 -9.12
CA VAL A 186 5.00 17.42 -7.65
C VAL A 186 6.18 16.61 -7.15
N GLY A 187 6.32 15.38 -7.64
CA GLY A 187 7.31 14.43 -7.13
C GLY A 187 7.39 13.22 -8.06
N ASP A 188 8.60 12.73 -8.28
CA ASP A 188 8.89 11.68 -9.26
C ASP A 188 8.22 10.33 -8.95
N SER A 189 8.01 10.03 -7.68
CA SER A 189 7.43 8.79 -7.15
C SER A 189 6.18 9.05 -6.29
N PRO A 190 5.30 8.05 -6.07
CA PRO A 190 4.14 8.20 -5.20
C PRO A 190 4.51 8.71 -3.80
N GLY A 191 5.55 8.12 -3.19
CA GLY A 191 6.07 8.55 -1.90
C GLY A 191 6.54 10.01 -1.88
N ALA A 192 7.25 10.47 -2.92
CA ALA A 192 7.67 11.87 -3.01
C ALA A 192 6.48 12.85 -3.12
N ARG A 193 5.41 12.45 -3.83
CA ARG A 193 4.18 13.25 -3.92
C ARG A 193 3.45 13.32 -2.58
N LEU A 194 3.34 12.19 -1.89
CA LEU A 194 2.74 12.12 -0.57
C LEU A 194 3.52 12.96 0.45
N GLU A 195 4.84 12.83 0.48
CA GLU A 195 5.70 13.65 1.35
C GLU A 195 5.52 15.14 1.06
N ALA A 196 5.37 15.54 -0.21
CA ALA A 196 5.11 16.92 -0.58
C ALA A 196 3.79 17.45 0.01
N PHE A 197 2.77 16.62 0.21
CA PHE A 197 1.52 17.00 0.89
C PHE A 197 1.50 16.67 2.38
N GLY A 198 2.67 16.34 2.96
CA GLY A 198 2.82 16.12 4.40
C GLY A 198 2.39 14.74 4.87
N TYR A 199 2.20 13.77 3.97
CA TYR A 199 1.96 12.36 4.32
C TYR A 199 3.26 11.56 4.17
N VAL A 200 3.80 11.07 5.29
CA VAL A 200 5.12 10.43 5.34
C VAL A 200 5.03 8.93 5.67
N TYR A 201 3.82 8.38 5.79
CA TYR A 201 3.61 6.95 6.08
C TYR A 201 3.71 6.10 4.81
N ASP A 202 3.89 4.78 4.98
CA ASP A 202 3.80 3.82 3.87
C ASP A 202 2.40 3.88 3.20
N SER A 203 2.37 3.73 1.88
CA SER A 203 1.13 3.71 1.10
C SER A 203 1.16 2.71 -0.06
N TRP A 204 -0.01 2.46 -0.64
CA TRP A 204 -0.17 1.87 -1.96
C TRP A 204 -0.82 2.87 -2.90
N GLU A 205 -0.39 2.88 -4.17
CA GLU A 205 -1.04 3.67 -5.22
C GLU A 205 -1.69 2.76 -6.26
N CYS A 206 -2.92 3.08 -6.66
CA CYS A 206 -3.57 2.51 -7.83
C CYS A 206 -3.88 3.63 -8.84
N VAL A 207 -3.55 3.41 -10.11
CA VAL A 207 -3.81 4.39 -11.19
C VAL A 207 -4.65 3.75 -12.28
N ASN A 208 -5.78 4.37 -12.60
CA ASN A 208 -6.59 4.03 -13.76
C ASN A 208 -6.56 5.19 -14.76
N PHE A 209 -6.59 4.84 -16.05
CA PHE A 209 -6.66 5.78 -17.15
C PHE A 209 -7.63 5.23 -18.19
N GLY A 210 -8.45 6.10 -18.79
CA GLY A 210 -9.25 5.73 -19.94
C GLY A 210 -10.52 6.54 -20.08
N THR A 211 -11.56 5.90 -20.62
CA THR A 211 -12.87 6.51 -20.89
C THR A 211 -13.91 6.22 -19.82
N LEU A 212 -13.54 5.46 -18.79
CA LEU A 212 -14.42 5.01 -17.72
C LEU A 212 -14.86 6.18 -16.82
N ASP A 213 -16.03 6.04 -16.21
CA ASP A 213 -16.41 6.90 -15.09
C ASP A 213 -15.72 6.46 -13.78
N ILE A 214 -15.93 7.21 -12.70
CA ILE A 214 -15.27 6.93 -11.40
C ILE A 214 -15.62 5.53 -10.87
N THR A 215 -16.90 5.14 -10.92
CA THR A 215 -17.38 3.86 -10.41
C THR A 215 -16.76 2.71 -11.21
N GLU A 216 -16.79 2.80 -12.53
CA GLU A 216 -16.18 1.84 -13.43
C GLU A 216 -14.66 1.77 -13.27
N SER A 217 -13.98 2.90 -13.10
CA SER A 217 -12.53 2.95 -12.84
C SER A 217 -12.16 2.26 -11.53
N VAL A 218 -12.87 2.54 -10.43
CA VAL A 218 -12.62 1.88 -9.13
C VAL A 218 -12.83 0.37 -9.23
N ARG A 219 -13.94 -0.07 -9.85
CA ARG A 219 -14.22 -1.50 -10.04
C ARG A 219 -13.24 -2.18 -10.99
N SER A 220 -12.77 -1.47 -12.01
CA SER A 220 -11.71 -1.98 -12.90
C SER A 220 -10.37 -2.14 -12.19
N LEU A 221 -10.05 -1.26 -11.24
CA LEU A 221 -8.87 -1.44 -10.38
C LEU A 221 -9.04 -2.65 -9.47
N PHE A 222 -10.20 -2.79 -8.82
CA PHE A 222 -10.45 -3.96 -7.98
C PHE A 222 -10.42 -5.27 -8.76
N ASP A 223 -10.87 -5.27 -10.01
CA ASP A 223 -10.82 -6.44 -10.88
C ASP A 223 -9.40 -6.88 -11.24
N ALA A 224 -8.43 -5.96 -11.26
CA ALA A 224 -7.05 -6.24 -11.62
C ALA A 224 -6.26 -6.82 -10.42
N PRO A 225 -5.62 -8.01 -10.53
CA PRO A 225 -5.06 -8.74 -9.39
C PRO A 225 -4.11 -7.97 -8.46
N TYR A 226 -3.14 -7.20 -8.99
CA TYR A 226 -2.24 -6.42 -8.13
C TYR A 226 -2.97 -5.23 -7.50
N HIS A 227 -3.77 -4.51 -8.27
CA HIS A 227 -4.56 -3.38 -7.78
C HIS A 227 -5.67 -3.80 -6.81
N ARG A 228 -6.06 -5.08 -6.77
CA ARG A 228 -7.00 -5.62 -5.78
C ARG A 228 -6.41 -5.66 -4.38
N ILE A 229 -5.10 -5.87 -4.24
CA ILE A 229 -4.44 -6.11 -2.95
C ILE A 229 -4.71 -4.97 -1.93
N PRO A 230 -4.56 -3.68 -2.27
CA PRO A 230 -4.79 -2.58 -1.31
C PRO A 230 -6.23 -2.50 -0.80
N PHE A 231 -7.23 -2.98 -1.57
CA PHE A 231 -8.63 -3.00 -1.16
C PHE A 231 -8.90 -4.04 -0.08
N LEU A 232 -8.12 -5.12 -0.05
CA LEU A 232 -8.30 -6.27 0.85
C LEU A 232 -7.61 -6.10 2.20
N GLN A 233 -6.99 -4.94 2.47
CA GLN A 233 -6.23 -4.69 3.69
C GLN A 233 -7.12 -4.72 4.95
N PRO A 234 -6.77 -5.49 6.00
CA PRO A 234 -7.43 -5.44 7.30
C PRO A 234 -7.26 -4.11 8.02
N GLY A 235 -8.29 -3.69 8.75
CA GLY A 235 -8.23 -2.52 9.63
C GLY A 235 -9.02 -1.31 9.14
N ARG A 236 -9.16 -0.33 10.04
CA ARG A 236 -9.59 1.03 9.71
C ARG A 236 -8.35 1.79 9.25
N LEU A 237 -8.36 2.22 8.01
CA LEU A 237 -7.20 2.77 7.32
C LEU A 237 -7.65 4.03 6.59
N MET A 238 -6.68 4.86 6.24
CA MET A 238 -6.92 6.07 5.47
C MET A 238 -6.87 5.82 3.96
N ILE A 239 -7.64 6.59 3.19
CA ILE A 239 -7.59 6.64 1.74
C ILE A 239 -7.75 8.08 1.25
N GLY A 240 -7.16 8.37 0.09
CA GLY A 240 -7.45 9.57 -0.67
C GLY A 240 -7.49 9.27 -2.16
N GLY A 241 -8.32 10.01 -2.89
CA GLY A 241 -8.48 9.82 -4.32
C GLY A 241 -8.48 11.14 -5.09
N GLY A 242 -8.18 11.05 -6.37
CA GLY A 242 -8.29 12.16 -7.31
C GLY A 242 -8.72 11.65 -8.67
N CYS A 243 -9.60 12.41 -9.34
CA CYS A 243 -9.98 12.13 -10.71
C CYS A 243 -9.96 13.44 -11.53
N VAL A 244 -9.14 13.47 -12.59
CA VAL A 244 -9.05 14.61 -13.52
C VAL A 244 -9.05 14.06 -14.95
N ASP A 245 -9.98 14.52 -15.79
CA ASP A 245 -10.13 14.08 -17.19
C ASP A 245 -10.03 12.55 -17.36
N ARG A 246 -10.82 11.83 -16.55
CA ARG A 246 -10.92 10.35 -16.51
C ARG A 246 -9.59 9.63 -16.22
N ARG A 247 -8.69 10.29 -15.50
CA ARG A 247 -7.53 9.67 -14.85
C ARG A 247 -7.81 9.63 -13.37
N LEU A 248 -7.90 8.43 -12.83
CA LEU A 248 -8.16 8.18 -11.41
C LEU A 248 -6.84 7.74 -10.76
N THR A 249 -6.50 8.38 -9.65
CA THR A 249 -5.45 7.95 -8.73
C THR A 249 -6.09 7.67 -7.37
N LEU A 250 -5.75 6.53 -6.77
CA LEU A 250 -6.11 6.17 -5.41
C LEU A 250 -4.84 5.93 -4.60
N GLU A 251 -4.76 6.54 -3.42
CA GLU A 251 -3.69 6.37 -2.45
C GLU A 251 -4.27 5.76 -1.18
N PHE A 252 -3.71 4.64 -0.74
CA PHE A 252 -4.17 3.89 0.42
C PHE A 252 -3.11 3.90 1.52
N GLU A 253 -3.50 4.15 2.77
CA GLU A 253 -2.64 3.82 3.91
C GLU A 253 -2.36 2.31 3.90
N MET A 254 -1.11 1.96 4.22
CA MET A 254 -0.71 0.57 4.34
C MET A 254 -1.00 0.04 5.74
N THR A 255 -1.73 -1.06 5.81
CA THR A 255 -2.06 -1.71 7.09
C THR A 255 -0.84 -2.19 7.84
N LYS A 256 -0.88 -2.06 9.17
CA LYS A 256 0.04 -2.70 10.11
C LYS A 256 -0.64 -3.84 10.89
N LEU A 257 -1.87 -4.20 10.53
CA LEU A 257 -2.59 -5.29 11.15
C LEU A 257 -2.33 -6.61 10.41
N SER A 258 -2.47 -7.69 11.17
CA SER A 258 -2.45 -9.05 10.62
C SER A 258 -3.85 -9.47 10.18
N GLY A 259 -3.97 -10.09 9.01
CA GLY A 259 -5.15 -10.85 8.62
C GLY A 259 -4.93 -11.64 7.32
N THR A 260 -5.74 -12.67 7.11
CA THR A 260 -5.82 -13.40 5.83
C THR A 260 -7.12 -13.02 5.15
N VAL A 261 -7.03 -12.53 3.92
CA VAL A 261 -8.20 -12.14 3.13
C VAL A 261 -8.10 -12.79 1.76
N VAL A 262 -9.22 -13.31 1.27
CA VAL A 262 -9.31 -14.00 -0.02
C VAL A 262 -10.35 -13.33 -0.90
N SER A 263 -10.07 -13.27 -2.20
CA SER A 263 -11.00 -12.79 -3.23
C SER A 263 -11.05 -13.81 -4.37
N PRO A 264 -12.21 -14.31 -4.80
CA PRO A 264 -13.53 -14.08 -4.22
C PRO A 264 -13.61 -14.50 -2.74
N HIS A 265 -14.42 -13.79 -1.95
CA HIS A 265 -14.59 -14.10 -0.53
C HIS A 265 -15.37 -15.40 -0.32
N ALA A 266 -15.30 -15.96 0.89
CA ALA A 266 -16.01 -17.19 1.20
C ALA A 266 -17.53 -17.00 1.04
N GLY A 267 -18.15 -17.84 0.22
CA GLY A 267 -19.57 -17.80 -0.09
C GLY A 267 -19.98 -16.76 -1.14
N GLU A 268 -19.03 -16.03 -1.75
CA GLU A 268 -19.32 -15.03 -2.79
C GLU A 268 -20.10 -15.67 -3.95
N ARG A 269 -21.07 -14.92 -4.47
CA ARG A 269 -21.90 -15.29 -5.62
C ARG A 269 -21.68 -14.29 -6.74
N ASP A 270 -22.12 -14.65 -7.95
CA ASP A 270 -22.03 -13.78 -9.13
C ASP A 270 -20.60 -13.36 -9.48
N VAL A 271 -19.62 -14.20 -9.15
CA VAL A 271 -18.21 -14.00 -9.49
C VAL A 271 -18.05 -14.05 -11.01
N PRO A 272 -17.34 -13.10 -11.65
CA PRO A 272 -17.09 -13.16 -13.09
C PRO A 272 -16.42 -14.48 -13.50
N THR A 273 -16.71 -14.95 -14.71
CA THR A 273 -16.13 -16.20 -15.21
C THR A 273 -14.73 -16.01 -15.78
N GLN A 274 -14.46 -14.83 -16.33
CA GLN A 274 -13.19 -14.48 -16.96
C GLN A 274 -12.72 -13.08 -16.55
N TRP A 275 -11.42 -12.87 -16.71
CA TRP A 275 -10.77 -11.57 -16.53
C TRP A 275 -10.21 -11.07 -17.86
N SER A 276 -10.23 -9.75 -18.06
CA SER A 276 -9.87 -9.11 -19.34
C SER A 276 -8.35 -9.05 -19.59
N SER A 277 -7.54 -9.62 -18.69
CA SER A 277 -6.07 -9.61 -18.78
C SER A 277 -5.45 -8.22 -18.84
N TRP A 278 -6.17 -7.19 -18.40
CA TRP A 278 -5.76 -5.80 -18.50
C TRP A 278 -5.25 -5.26 -17.17
N GLU A 279 -3.93 -5.34 -16.99
CA GLU A 279 -3.21 -4.76 -15.86
C GLU A 279 -1.76 -4.46 -16.25
N ARG A 280 -1.16 -3.47 -15.61
CA ARG A 280 0.26 -3.14 -15.77
C ARG A 280 0.91 -3.05 -14.38
N PRO A 281 1.91 -3.89 -14.05
CA PRO A 281 2.41 -5.02 -14.85
C PRO A 281 1.33 -6.09 -15.07
N ASN A 282 1.44 -6.85 -16.17
CA ASN A 282 0.52 -7.96 -16.39
C ASN A 282 0.94 -9.16 -15.52
N PRO A 283 0.06 -9.74 -14.67
CA PRO A 283 0.35 -10.93 -13.87
C PRO A 283 0.63 -12.17 -14.73
N LEU A 284 0.19 -12.20 -16.00
CA LEU A 284 0.48 -13.28 -16.94
C LEU A 284 1.89 -13.20 -17.56
N ARG A 285 2.69 -12.17 -17.27
CA ARG A 285 4.04 -12.02 -17.86
C ARG A 285 4.98 -13.19 -17.54
N MET A 286 4.73 -13.92 -16.46
CA MET A 286 5.50 -15.09 -16.04
C MET A 286 5.00 -16.39 -16.70
N HIS A 287 3.87 -16.34 -17.43
CA HIS A 287 3.18 -17.48 -18.03
C HIS A 287 3.03 -17.28 -19.54
N PRO A 288 4.12 -17.44 -20.32
CA PRO A 288 4.08 -17.20 -21.76
C PRO A 288 3.05 -18.11 -22.44
N GLY A 289 2.25 -17.54 -23.34
CA GLY A 289 1.20 -18.25 -24.07
C GLY A 289 -0.20 -18.16 -23.44
N ALA A 290 -0.33 -17.62 -22.22
CA ALA A 290 -1.63 -17.30 -21.64
C ALA A 290 -2.35 -16.23 -22.50
N LYS A 291 -3.60 -16.51 -22.91
CA LYS A 291 -4.41 -15.60 -23.75
C LYS A 291 -5.68 -15.16 -23.02
N VAL A 292 -6.59 -16.11 -22.83
CA VAL A 292 -7.84 -15.93 -22.10
C VAL A 292 -7.73 -16.72 -20.80
N VAL A 293 -8.03 -16.08 -19.69
CA VAL A 293 -7.96 -16.69 -18.36
C VAL A 293 -9.28 -16.50 -17.62
N GLY A 294 -9.53 -17.40 -16.68
CA GLY A 294 -10.65 -17.26 -15.75
C GLY A 294 -10.41 -16.11 -14.77
N TYR A 295 -11.44 -15.79 -14.00
CA TYR A 295 -11.33 -14.72 -13.01
C TYR A 295 -10.28 -15.06 -11.93
N PRO A 296 -9.29 -14.18 -11.68
CA PRO A 296 -8.23 -14.41 -10.72
C PRO A 296 -8.76 -14.55 -9.30
N ILE A 297 -8.23 -15.56 -8.61
CA ILE A 297 -8.42 -15.77 -7.19
C ILE A 297 -7.17 -15.26 -6.47
N VAL A 298 -7.35 -14.38 -5.50
CA VAL A 298 -6.31 -13.75 -4.70
C VAL A 298 -6.37 -14.31 -3.29
N PHE A 299 -5.20 -14.69 -2.77
CA PHE A 299 -5.00 -15.07 -1.37
C PHE A 299 -3.92 -14.15 -0.78
N SER A 300 -4.28 -13.32 0.19
CA SER A 300 -3.36 -12.33 0.80
C SER A 300 -3.25 -12.54 2.31
N ARG A 301 -2.02 -12.64 2.81
CA ARG A 301 -1.70 -12.69 4.25
C ARG A 301 -1.03 -11.38 4.65
N PHE A 302 -1.79 -10.42 5.15
CA PHE A 302 -1.24 -9.15 5.64
C PHE A 302 -0.58 -9.35 7.01
N SER A 303 0.56 -8.71 7.26
CA SER A 303 1.18 -8.63 8.58
C SER A 303 1.93 -7.31 8.73
N PRO A 304 2.17 -6.82 9.96
CA PRO A 304 2.93 -5.58 10.18
C PRO A 304 4.31 -5.57 9.51
N ARG A 305 4.95 -6.75 9.42
CA ARG A 305 6.25 -6.93 8.77
C ARG A 305 6.16 -7.25 7.28
N GLN A 306 4.95 -7.45 6.76
CA GLN A 306 4.69 -7.99 5.42
C GLN A 306 5.50 -9.27 5.15
N SER A 307 5.48 -10.18 6.12
CA SER A 307 6.22 -11.44 6.09
C SER A 307 5.95 -12.18 4.79
N ARG A 308 7.00 -12.72 4.18
CA ARG A 308 6.90 -13.44 2.91
C ARG A 308 5.97 -14.65 3.05
N LEU A 309 5.06 -14.81 2.09
CA LEU A 309 4.16 -15.96 2.00
C LEU A 309 4.83 -17.09 1.21
N VAL A 310 4.92 -18.27 1.83
CA VAL A 310 5.44 -19.49 1.22
C VAL A 310 4.27 -20.43 0.91
N VAL A 311 3.92 -20.53 -0.37
CA VAL A 311 2.85 -21.41 -0.85
C VAL A 311 3.42 -22.78 -1.16
N GLN A 312 2.87 -23.81 -0.52
CA GLN A 312 3.25 -25.21 -0.73
C GLN A 312 2.36 -25.88 -1.78
N GLU A 313 1.06 -25.61 -1.73
CA GLU A 313 0.11 -26.11 -2.72
C GLU A 313 -1.04 -25.11 -2.89
N ALA A 314 -1.57 -25.03 -4.11
CA ALA A 314 -2.76 -24.27 -4.42
C ALA A 314 -3.61 -25.03 -5.43
N GLY A 315 -4.94 -24.98 -5.29
CA GLY A 315 -5.84 -25.69 -6.19
C GLY A 315 -7.24 -25.11 -6.23
N LEU A 316 -7.95 -25.46 -7.31
CA LEU A 316 -9.32 -25.06 -7.58
C LEU A 316 -10.07 -26.26 -8.15
N TRP A 317 -11.24 -26.56 -7.59
CA TRP A 317 -12.09 -27.67 -8.03
C TRP A 317 -13.52 -27.19 -8.24
N SER A 318 -14.17 -27.65 -9.31
CA SER A 318 -15.61 -27.43 -9.48
C SER A 318 -16.43 -28.38 -8.60
N SER A 319 -17.72 -28.09 -8.48
CA SER A 319 -18.68 -28.86 -7.70
C SER A 319 -18.82 -30.33 -8.14
N ASP A 320 -18.43 -30.67 -9.37
CA ASP A 320 -18.37 -32.05 -9.87
C ASP A 320 -17.07 -32.79 -9.51
N GLY A 321 -16.17 -32.15 -8.75
CA GLY A 321 -14.88 -32.71 -8.34
C GLY A 321 -13.75 -32.52 -9.35
N SER A 322 -14.02 -31.98 -10.55
CA SER A 322 -12.99 -31.76 -11.56
C SER A 322 -12.01 -30.66 -11.11
N GLN A 323 -10.72 -30.94 -11.25
CA GLN A 323 -9.67 -29.94 -10.97
C GLN A 323 -9.58 -28.94 -12.13
N VAL A 324 -9.47 -27.66 -11.80
CA VAL A 324 -9.27 -26.57 -12.76
C VAL A 324 -7.77 -26.28 -12.88
N PRO A 325 -7.18 -26.34 -14.08
CA PRO A 325 -5.79 -25.93 -14.30
C PRO A 325 -5.58 -24.46 -13.97
N LEU A 326 -4.49 -24.15 -13.25
CA LEU A 326 -4.14 -22.80 -12.81
C LEU A 326 -2.77 -22.37 -13.37
N TYR A 327 -2.63 -21.08 -13.65
CA TYR A 327 -1.37 -20.39 -13.53
C TYR A 327 -1.24 -19.89 -12.08
N LEU A 328 -0.11 -20.18 -11.44
CA LEU A 328 0.13 -19.81 -10.05
C LEU A 328 1.22 -18.74 -9.96
N ASN A 329 0.89 -17.58 -9.40
CA ASN A 329 1.86 -16.54 -9.05
C ASN A 329 2.04 -16.52 -7.54
N THR A 330 3.29 -16.50 -7.11
CA THR A 330 3.68 -16.42 -5.70
C THR A 330 4.92 -15.55 -5.58
N ALA A 331 5.32 -15.23 -4.36
CA ALA A 331 6.58 -14.54 -4.12
C ALA A 331 7.83 -15.30 -4.63
N ALA A 332 7.71 -16.59 -4.98
CA ALA A 332 8.81 -17.39 -5.52
C ALA A 332 9.06 -17.16 -7.03
N ASN A 333 8.04 -16.76 -7.79
CA ASN A 333 8.14 -16.58 -9.23
C ASN A 333 7.67 -15.21 -9.73
N ASP A 334 7.20 -14.33 -8.85
CA ASP A 334 6.67 -13.03 -9.18
C ASP A 334 7.29 -11.97 -8.27
N ASP A 335 8.14 -11.11 -8.85
CA ASP A 335 8.87 -10.05 -8.14
C ASP A 335 7.98 -8.93 -7.58
N ARG A 336 6.66 -8.97 -7.88
CA ARG A 336 5.66 -8.03 -7.38
C ARG A 336 4.84 -8.58 -6.24
N LEU A 337 5.07 -9.82 -5.84
CA LEU A 337 4.38 -10.48 -4.74
C LEU A 337 5.35 -10.77 -3.59
N THR A 338 4.91 -10.45 -2.37
CA THR A 338 5.62 -10.79 -1.14
C THR A 338 4.75 -11.67 -0.26
N PHE A 339 3.54 -11.20 0.05
CA PHE A 339 2.63 -11.81 1.02
C PHE A 339 1.29 -12.26 0.39
N THR A 340 1.23 -12.31 -0.93
CA THR A 340 0.03 -12.61 -1.72
C THR A 340 0.34 -13.68 -2.77
N ALA A 341 -0.66 -14.51 -3.09
CA ALA A 341 -0.63 -15.47 -4.18
C ALA A 341 -1.84 -15.27 -5.11
N PHE A 342 -1.63 -15.48 -6.41
CA PHE A 342 -2.69 -15.47 -7.41
C PHE A 342 -2.87 -16.87 -7.99
N LEU A 343 -4.10 -17.38 -7.90
CA LEU A 343 -4.56 -18.60 -8.56
C LEU A 343 -5.37 -18.14 -9.77
N ILE A 344 -4.78 -18.22 -10.96
CA ILE A 344 -5.39 -17.71 -12.20
C ILE A 344 -5.83 -18.90 -13.04
N PRO A 345 -7.14 -19.17 -13.20
CA PRO A 345 -7.60 -20.28 -14.04
C PRO A 345 -7.12 -20.13 -15.49
N GLN A 346 -6.59 -21.19 -16.08
CA GLN A 346 -6.02 -21.14 -17.43
C GLN A 346 -7.07 -20.96 -18.54
N GLN A 347 -8.36 -21.05 -18.19
CA GLN A 347 -9.50 -20.84 -19.07
C GLN A 347 -10.63 -20.15 -18.29
N ALA A 348 -11.59 -19.58 -19.01
CA ALA A 348 -12.82 -19.05 -18.39
C ALA A 348 -13.47 -20.13 -17.51
N LEU A 349 -13.91 -19.72 -16.32
CA LEU A 349 -14.67 -20.59 -15.43
C LEU A 349 -16.06 -20.86 -16.02
N ARG A 350 -16.65 -22.01 -15.70
CA ARG A 350 -18.03 -22.33 -16.09
C ARG A 350 -18.98 -21.40 -15.35
N ALA A 351 -20.00 -20.90 -16.05
CA ALA A 351 -21.06 -20.09 -15.44
C ALA A 351 -21.90 -20.90 -14.44
N SER A 352 -22.56 -20.22 -13.50
CA SER A 352 -23.43 -20.83 -12.47
C SER A 352 -22.82 -22.03 -11.74
N THR A 353 -21.50 -22.04 -11.55
CA THR A 353 -20.78 -23.19 -11.02
C THR A 353 -20.16 -22.85 -9.68
N CYS A 354 -20.39 -23.69 -8.68
CA CYS A 354 -19.69 -23.58 -7.40
C CYS A 354 -18.28 -24.15 -7.53
N TYR A 355 -17.30 -23.36 -7.12
CA TYR A 355 -15.91 -23.75 -7.04
C TYR A 355 -15.43 -23.79 -5.58
N THR A 356 -14.50 -24.69 -5.30
CA THR A 356 -13.76 -24.74 -4.03
C THR A 356 -12.31 -24.41 -4.33
N ALA A 357 -11.79 -23.34 -3.72
CA ALA A 357 -10.37 -22.98 -3.75
C ALA A 357 -9.69 -23.48 -2.47
N ALA A 358 -8.42 -23.88 -2.57
CA ALA A 358 -7.60 -24.19 -1.41
C ALA A 358 -6.15 -23.72 -1.62
N VAL A 359 -5.54 -23.23 -0.56
CA VAL A 359 -4.13 -22.83 -0.50
C VAL A 359 -3.54 -23.42 0.77
N ARG A 360 -2.48 -24.23 0.65
CA ARG A 360 -1.60 -24.61 1.77
C ARG A 360 -0.39 -23.70 1.77
N ALA A 361 -0.21 -22.93 2.84
CA ALA A 361 0.84 -21.94 2.92
C ALA A 361 1.22 -21.63 4.36
N HIS A 362 2.44 -21.15 4.55
CA HIS A 362 2.93 -20.59 5.80
C HIS A 362 3.62 -19.24 5.54
N THR A 363 3.75 -18.42 6.58
CA THR A 363 4.67 -17.26 6.53
C THR A 363 6.11 -17.73 6.65
N GLU A 364 7.08 -16.92 6.24
CA GLU A 364 8.50 -17.20 6.49
C GLU A 364 8.84 -17.37 7.97
N ASP A 365 8.04 -16.78 8.86
CA ASP A 365 8.11 -16.93 10.32
C ASP A 365 7.53 -18.28 10.82
N GLY A 366 7.01 -19.12 9.92
CA GLY A 366 6.48 -20.46 10.23
C GLY A 366 5.01 -20.53 10.64
N GLU A 367 4.27 -19.43 10.58
CA GLU A 367 2.82 -19.41 10.87
C GLU A 367 2.07 -20.14 9.76
N ASP A 368 1.33 -21.22 10.07
CA ASP A 368 0.41 -21.85 9.12
C ASP A 368 -0.80 -20.94 8.88
N VAL A 369 -1.01 -20.58 7.62
CA VAL A 369 -2.07 -19.68 7.17
C VAL A 369 -2.97 -20.34 6.13
N SER A 370 -2.92 -21.67 6.03
CA SER A 370 -3.66 -22.43 5.04
C SER A 370 -5.17 -22.16 5.07
N GLY A 371 -5.81 -22.16 3.91
CA GLY A 371 -7.23 -21.85 3.77
C GLY A 371 -7.92 -22.66 2.69
N LYS A 372 -9.23 -22.91 2.88
CA LYS A 372 -10.11 -23.55 1.90
C LYS A 372 -11.48 -22.90 1.94
N TRP A 373 -11.98 -22.44 0.80
CA TRP A 373 -13.25 -21.72 0.72
C TRP A 373 -13.97 -21.99 -0.60
N ARG A 374 -15.21 -21.52 -0.70
CA ARG A 374 -16.07 -21.68 -1.88
C ARG A 374 -16.56 -20.35 -2.40
N PHE A 375 -16.81 -20.28 -3.70
CA PHE A 375 -17.51 -19.19 -4.36
C PHE A 375 -18.32 -19.74 -5.55
N THR A 376 -19.24 -18.94 -6.08
CA THR A 376 -20.09 -19.31 -7.21
C THR A 376 -19.98 -18.28 -8.32
N THR A 377 -19.74 -18.73 -9.54
CA THR A 377 -19.66 -17.87 -10.72
C THR A 377 -21.03 -17.38 -11.16
N ALA A 378 -21.05 -16.20 -11.79
CA ALA A 378 -22.22 -15.59 -12.39
C ALA A 378 -22.86 -16.48 -13.47
N SER A 379 -24.14 -16.24 -13.72
CA SER A 379 -24.92 -16.94 -14.76
C SER A 379 -24.49 -16.58 -16.18
N ALA A 380 -23.90 -15.39 -16.38
CA ALA A 380 -23.24 -14.96 -17.59
C ALA A 380 -22.07 -14.04 -17.22
N GLN A 381 -21.09 -13.89 -18.12
CA GLN A 381 -20.05 -12.88 -17.94
C GLN A 381 -20.71 -11.49 -17.85
N PRO A 382 -20.46 -10.71 -16.78
CA PRO A 382 -21.02 -9.37 -16.67
C PRO A 382 -20.59 -8.53 -17.87
N ARG A 383 -21.56 -7.84 -18.50
CA ARG A 383 -21.24 -6.80 -19.47
C ARG A 383 -20.59 -5.65 -18.71
N ARG A 384 -19.43 -5.21 -19.16
CA ARG A 384 -18.77 -4.00 -18.69
C ARG A 384 -19.01 -2.88 -19.66
#